data_AF-A0A2H0CP72-F1
#
_entry.id   AF-A0A2H0CP72-F1
#
_cell.length_a   1.000
_cell.length_b   1.000
_cell.length_c   1.000
_cell.angle_alpha   90.00
_cell.angle_beta   90.00
_cell.angle_gamma   90.00
#
_symmetry.space_group_name_H-M   'P 1'
#
loop_
_entity.id
_entity.type
_entity.pdbx_description
1 polymer ?
#
loop_
_entity_poly.entity_id
_entity_poly.type
_entity_poly.pdbx_seq_one_letter_code
_entity_poly.pdbx_strand_id
1 'polypeptide(L)'
;MAPLKNQKEEVAESGGIWGLFQKTAELKDKSVQGINLDNKINSILFHLDYLCNTIDGVPIDELGRYVISSLAEKGKDKFKEELINLGRSEKEIDIWFKFAEFSIEHQHRDLDPLQISSTIQSASRLTKGYLEIAHKINEGMSPAIKGIKNLVEQIETFFKTAPYMSQAVYENSQIPYVDWDENHGGS
;
A
#
# COMPACT_ATOMS: atom_id res chain seq x y z
N MET A 1 -11.26 -0.16 10.05
CA MET A 1 -9.88 0.34 10.00
C MET A 1 -9.44 1.14 11.22
N ALA A 2 -10.30 1.94 11.87
CA ALA A 2 -9.90 2.84 12.97
C ALA A 2 -9.05 2.20 14.08
N PRO A 3 -9.35 0.99 14.61
CA PRO A 3 -8.52 0.40 15.66
C PRO A 3 -7.05 0.17 15.25
N LEU A 4 -6.81 -0.24 14.00
CA LEU A 4 -5.45 -0.48 13.48
C LEU A 4 -4.70 0.85 13.29
N LYS A 5 -5.41 1.89 12.80
CA LYS A 5 -4.84 3.24 12.62
C LYS A 5 -4.46 3.85 13.98
N ASN A 6 -5.34 3.75 14.99
CA ASN A 6 -5.07 4.23 16.34
C ASN A 6 -3.84 3.56 16.97
N GLN A 7 -3.67 2.24 16.82
CA GLN A 7 -2.49 1.53 17.31
C GLN A 7 -1.19 2.02 16.65
N LYS A 8 -1.23 2.28 15.33
CA LYS A 8 -0.10 2.87 14.61
C LYS A 8 0.18 4.30 15.08
N GLU A 9 -0.86 5.10 15.32
CA GLU A 9 -0.77 6.48 15.78
C GLU A 9 -0.13 6.57 17.17
N GLU A 10 -0.54 5.71 18.11
CA GLU A 10 0.05 5.65 19.45
C GLU A 10 1.58 5.42 19.40
N VAL A 11 2.05 4.50 18.55
CA VAL A 11 3.50 4.31 18.37
C VAL A 11 4.15 5.50 17.65
N ALA A 12 3.44 6.15 16.73
CA ALA A 12 3.92 7.33 16.03
C ALA A 12 4.11 8.55 16.96
N GLU A 13 3.30 8.70 18.01
CA GLU A 13 3.48 9.72 19.05
C GLU A 13 4.85 9.61 19.75
N SER A 14 5.41 8.40 19.80
CA SER A 14 6.76 8.14 20.32
C SER A 14 7.89 8.32 19.30
N GLY A 15 7.55 8.65 18.04
CA GLY A 15 8.46 8.75 16.90
C GLY A 15 8.63 7.43 16.12
N GLY A 16 7.72 6.48 16.27
CA GLY A 16 7.85 5.14 15.68
C GLY A 16 8.82 4.25 16.46
N ILE A 17 9.00 3.00 16.02
CA ILE A 17 10.04 2.12 16.57
C ILE A 17 11.42 2.71 16.29
N TRP A 18 11.61 3.37 15.14
CA TRP A 18 12.82 4.12 14.86
C TRP A 18 13.12 5.18 15.94
N GLY A 19 12.14 6.03 16.28
CA GLY A 19 12.31 7.06 17.29
C GLY A 19 12.62 6.49 18.67
N LEU A 20 11.97 5.37 19.03
CA LEU A 20 12.27 4.65 20.27
C LEU A 20 13.71 4.09 20.28
N PHE A 21 14.18 3.54 19.16
CA PHE A 21 15.55 3.05 19.03
C PHE A 21 16.60 4.15 19.14
N GLN A 22 16.30 5.35 18.63
CA GLN A 22 17.21 6.50 18.75
C GLN A 22 17.35 6.99 20.20
N LYS A 23 16.30 6.83 21.00
CA LYS A 23 16.27 7.23 22.42
C LYS A 23 16.95 6.22 23.35
N THR A 24 17.10 4.97 22.92
CA THR A 24 17.70 3.88 23.70
C THR A 24 19.13 3.58 23.24
N ALA A 25 20.12 3.84 24.08
CA ALA A 25 21.54 3.77 23.72
C ALA A 25 21.96 2.42 23.12
N GLU A 26 21.43 1.31 23.66
CA GLU A 26 21.74 -0.07 23.25
C GLU A 26 21.07 -0.50 21.93
N LEU A 27 20.13 0.30 21.42
CA LEU A 27 19.35 0.00 20.21
C LEU A 27 19.64 0.97 19.06
N LYS A 28 20.41 2.02 19.31
CA LYS A 28 20.67 3.08 18.33
C LYS A 28 21.31 2.55 17.04
N ASP A 29 22.21 1.58 17.15
CA ASP A 29 22.87 0.90 16.02
C ASP A 29 21.90 0.03 15.18
N LYS A 30 20.72 -0.30 15.72
CA LYS A 30 19.69 -1.13 15.08
C LYS A 30 18.55 -0.33 14.48
N SER A 31 18.67 1.00 14.42
CA SER A 31 17.61 1.92 13.96
C SER A 31 17.01 1.58 12.59
N VAL A 32 17.81 0.99 11.68
CA VAL A 32 17.33 0.51 10.38
C VAL A 32 16.25 -0.59 10.54
N GLN A 33 16.37 -1.44 11.55
CA GLN A 33 15.35 -2.46 11.85
C GLN A 33 14.04 -1.83 12.30
N GLY A 34 14.11 -0.76 13.10
CA GLY A 34 12.94 0.04 13.49
C GLY A 34 12.25 0.66 12.29
N ILE A 35 13.00 1.35 11.42
CA ILE A 35 12.47 1.93 10.17
C ILE A 35 11.80 0.87 9.30
N ASN A 36 12.44 -0.30 9.15
CA ASN A 36 11.88 -1.39 8.34
C ASN A 36 10.54 -1.87 8.89
N LEU A 37 10.41 -2.02 10.21
CA LEU A 37 9.15 -2.42 10.84
C LEU A 37 8.08 -1.33 10.69
N ASP A 38 8.42 -0.06 10.95
CA ASP A 38 7.53 1.09 10.77
C ASP A 38 6.96 1.13 9.34
N ASN A 39 7.83 0.98 8.32
CA ASN A 39 7.44 0.95 6.91
C ASN A 39 6.51 -0.21 6.58
N LYS A 40 6.76 -1.40 7.12
CA LYS A 40 5.92 -2.59 6.90
C LYS A 40 4.52 -2.42 7.49
N ILE A 41 4.40 -1.82 8.66
CA ILE A 41 3.10 -1.50 9.27
C ILE A 41 2.34 -0.48 8.43
N ASN A 42 3.02 0.59 7.97
CA ASN A 42 2.42 1.56 7.06
C ASN A 42 1.94 0.89 5.75
N SER A 43 2.72 -0.03 5.19
CA SER A 43 2.34 -0.78 3.99
C SER A 43 1.10 -1.66 4.21
N ILE A 44 0.97 -2.33 5.36
CA ILE A 44 -0.27 -3.07 5.72
C ILE A 44 -1.47 -2.13 5.68
N LEU A 45 -1.36 -0.97 6.34
CA LEU A 45 -2.46 0.00 6.41
C LEU A 45 -2.81 0.55 5.03
N PHE A 46 -1.80 0.88 4.22
CA PHE A 46 -1.97 1.38 2.86
C PHE A 46 -2.76 0.40 1.97
N HIS A 47 -2.33 -0.87 1.94
CA HIS A 47 -3.00 -1.88 1.12
C HIS A 47 -4.39 -2.25 1.64
N LEU A 48 -4.61 -2.25 2.95
CA LEU A 48 -5.96 -2.43 3.52
C LEU A 48 -6.88 -1.26 3.23
N ASP A 49 -6.38 -0.02 3.29
CA ASP A 49 -7.19 1.15 2.97
C ASP A 49 -7.66 1.09 1.52
N TYR A 50 -6.74 0.77 0.60
CA TYR A 50 -7.08 0.48 -0.79
C TYR A 50 -8.17 -0.60 -0.89
N LEU A 51 -8.00 -1.76 -0.24
CA LEU A 51 -8.96 -2.85 -0.30
C LEU A 51 -10.35 -2.44 0.21
N CYS A 52 -10.41 -1.65 1.29
CA CYS A 52 -11.66 -1.14 1.84
C CYS A 52 -12.31 -0.11 0.92
N ASN A 53 -11.53 0.75 0.28
CA ASN A 53 -12.03 1.78 -0.64
C ASN A 53 -12.50 1.18 -1.99
N THR A 54 -12.05 -0.03 -2.33
CA THR A 54 -12.41 -0.76 -3.56
C THR A 54 -13.25 -2.01 -3.28
N ILE A 55 -13.98 -2.03 -2.16
CA ILE A 55 -14.74 -3.21 -1.72
C ILE A 55 -15.83 -3.62 -2.74
N ASP A 56 -16.44 -2.64 -3.41
CA ASP A 56 -17.48 -2.84 -4.43
C ASP A 56 -16.93 -2.90 -5.87
N GLY A 57 -15.61 -3.09 -6.01
CA GLY A 57 -14.89 -3.08 -7.28
C GLY A 57 -13.84 -1.96 -7.36
N VAL A 58 -12.93 -2.07 -8.33
CA VAL A 58 -11.87 -1.07 -8.54
C VAL A 58 -12.41 0.04 -9.45
N PRO A 59 -12.60 1.27 -8.96
CA PRO A 59 -13.15 2.33 -9.79
C PRO A 59 -12.17 2.67 -10.93
N ILE A 60 -12.71 2.84 -12.14
CA ILE A 60 -11.96 3.38 -13.26
C ILE A 60 -11.74 4.87 -12.99
N ASP A 61 -10.49 5.29 -12.80
CA ASP A 61 -10.14 6.69 -12.54
C ASP A 61 -10.15 7.55 -13.83
N GLU A 62 -9.69 8.80 -13.74
CA GLU A 62 -9.68 9.73 -14.87
C GLU A 62 -8.73 9.30 -15.99
N LEU A 63 -7.55 8.77 -15.64
CA LEU A 63 -6.60 8.25 -16.60
C LEU A 63 -7.18 7.02 -17.32
N GLY A 64 -7.74 6.08 -16.56
CA GLY A 64 -8.40 4.90 -17.10
C GLY A 64 -9.52 5.29 -18.05
N ARG A 65 -10.40 6.21 -17.66
CA ARG A 65 -11.49 6.71 -18.53
C ARG A 65 -10.96 7.32 -19.81
N TYR A 66 -9.95 8.19 -19.73
CA TYR A 66 -9.33 8.83 -20.89
C TYR A 66 -8.73 7.82 -21.88
N VAL A 67 -8.01 6.82 -21.36
CA VAL A 67 -7.39 5.79 -22.19
C VAL A 67 -8.45 4.89 -22.83
N ILE A 68 -9.43 4.43 -22.05
CA ILE A 68 -10.51 3.57 -22.53
C ILE A 68 -11.32 4.25 -23.63
N SER A 69 -11.74 5.51 -23.41
CA SER A 69 -12.51 6.25 -24.42
C SER A 69 -11.70 6.48 -25.69
N SER A 70 -10.42 6.83 -25.55
CA SER A 70 -9.54 7.09 -26.70
C SER A 70 -9.24 5.83 -27.50
N LEU A 71 -9.05 4.68 -26.82
CA LEU A 71 -8.89 3.39 -27.48
C LEU A 71 -10.16 2.98 -28.25
N ALA A 72 -11.34 3.21 -27.67
CA ALA A 72 -12.62 2.91 -28.33
C ALA A 72 -12.88 3.81 -29.55
N GLU A 73 -12.50 5.09 -29.49
CA GLU A 73 -12.72 6.06 -30.57
C GLU A 73 -11.70 5.92 -31.71
N LYS A 74 -10.40 5.80 -31.36
CA LYS A 74 -9.29 5.96 -32.31
C LYS A 74 -8.63 4.64 -32.68
N GLY A 75 -8.78 3.60 -31.85
CA GLY A 75 -7.99 2.38 -31.93
C GLY A 75 -6.56 2.55 -31.37
N LYS A 76 -5.94 1.42 -31.05
CA LYS A 76 -4.64 1.36 -30.35
C LYS A 76 -3.51 2.09 -31.08
N ASP A 77 -3.34 1.85 -32.37
CA ASP A 77 -2.20 2.39 -33.13
C ASP A 77 -2.27 3.91 -33.27
N LYS A 78 -3.44 4.43 -33.65
CA LYS A 78 -3.65 5.88 -33.81
C LYS A 78 -3.54 6.63 -32.48
N PHE A 79 -4.06 6.07 -31.40
CA PHE A 79 -3.93 6.68 -30.08
C PHE A 79 -2.49 6.64 -29.56
N LYS A 80 -1.76 5.54 -29.81
CA LYS A 80 -0.32 5.47 -29.49
C LYS A 80 0.47 6.54 -30.24
N GLU A 81 0.23 6.73 -31.54
CA GLU A 81 0.87 7.80 -32.33
C GLU A 81 0.56 9.19 -31.76
N GLU A 82 -0.69 9.46 -31.39
CA GLU A 82 -1.09 10.73 -30.77
C GLU A 82 -0.35 10.99 -29.46
N LEU A 83 -0.26 10.01 -28.57
CA LEU A 83 0.45 10.15 -27.30
C LEU A 83 1.95 10.39 -27.50
N ILE A 84 2.57 9.75 -28.49
CA ILE A 84 3.97 10.00 -28.88
C ILE A 84 4.14 11.44 -29.36
N ASN A 85 3.22 11.93 -30.21
CA ASN A 85 3.24 13.32 -30.67
C ASN A 85 3.04 14.34 -29.54
N LEU A 86 2.35 13.94 -28.47
CA LEU A 86 2.20 14.70 -27.22
C LEU A 86 3.39 14.55 -26.27
N GLY A 87 4.46 13.86 -26.67
CA GLY A 87 5.71 13.74 -25.93
C GLY A 87 5.75 12.60 -24.90
N ARG A 88 4.78 11.69 -24.89
CA ARG A 88 4.81 10.51 -24.01
C ARG A 88 5.75 9.45 -24.58
N SER A 89 6.53 8.82 -23.71
CA SER A 89 7.37 7.68 -24.10
C SER A 89 6.53 6.43 -24.33
N GLU A 90 7.00 5.52 -25.19
CA GLU A 90 6.31 4.24 -25.41
C GLU A 90 6.10 3.45 -24.11
N LYS A 91 7.05 3.52 -23.18
CA LYS A 91 6.95 2.85 -21.88
C LYS A 91 5.80 3.40 -21.03
N GLU A 92 5.60 4.72 -21.00
CA GLU A 92 4.46 5.32 -20.30
C GLU A 92 3.14 4.90 -20.95
N ILE A 93 3.08 4.91 -22.28
CA ILE A 93 1.88 4.50 -23.03
C ILE A 93 1.52 3.04 -22.73
N ASP A 94 2.51 2.15 -22.72
CA ASP A 94 2.30 0.74 -22.39
C ASP A 94 1.78 0.55 -20.96
N ILE A 95 2.25 1.35 -20.00
CA ILE A 95 1.75 1.34 -18.61
C ILE A 95 0.29 1.79 -18.59
N TRP A 96 -0.04 2.89 -19.27
CA TRP A 96 -1.41 3.42 -19.32
C TRP A 96 -2.39 2.45 -19.96
N PHE A 97 -1.99 1.79 -21.04
CA PHE A 97 -2.83 0.83 -21.74
C PHE A 97 -3.08 -0.42 -20.88
N LYS A 98 -2.04 -0.95 -20.23
CA LYS A 98 -2.19 -2.07 -19.28
C LYS A 98 -3.08 -1.70 -18.10
N PHE A 99 -2.94 -0.49 -17.59
CA PHE A 99 -3.79 -0.01 -16.50
C PHE A 99 -5.25 0.08 -16.94
N ALA A 100 -5.54 0.60 -18.13
CA ALA A 100 -6.91 0.65 -18.66
C ALA A 100 -7.54 -0.74 -18.82
N GLU A 101 -6.77 -1.71 -19.34
CA GLU A 101 -7.19 -3.13 -19.41
C GLU A 101 -7.50 -3.66 -18.00
N PHE A 102 -6.58 -3.47 -17.05
CA PHE A 102 -6.76 -3.87 -15.66
C PHE A 102 -7.99 -3.23 -15.00
N SER A 103 -8.23 -1.93 -15.20
CA SER A 103 -9.37 -1.21 -14.62
C SER A 103 -10.71 -1.75 -15.12
N ILE A 104 -10.81 -2.13 -16.40
CA ILE A 104 -12.02 -2.77 -16.93
C ILE A 104 -12.23 -4.14 -16.29
N GLU A 105 -11.18 -4.96 -16.26
CA GLU A 105 -11.25 -6.33 -15.71
C GLU A 105 -11.68 -6.36 -14.23
N HIS A 106 -11.29 -5.35 -13.45
CA HIS A 106 -11.51 -5.31 -12.01
C HIS A 106 -12.62 -4.33 -11.58
N GLN A 107 -13.32 -3.69 -12.52
CA GLN A 107 -14.37 -2.70 -12.23
C GLN A 107 -15.49 -3.27 -11.36
N HIS A 108 -15.84 -4.53 -11.55
CA HIS A 108 -16.92 -5.23 -10.86
C HIS A 108 -16.42 -6.44 -10.08
N ARG A 109 -15.15 -6.40 -9.67
CA ARG A 109 -14.53 -7.47 -8.88
C ARG A 109 -15.27 -7.63 -7.55
N ASP A 110 -15.69 -8.86 -7.29
CA ASP A 110 -16.38 -9.23 -6.05
C ASP A 110 -15.39 -9.72 -4.98
N LEU A 111 -15.67 -9.39 -3.72
CA LEU A 111 -14.88 -9.77 -2.57
C LEU A 111 -15.75 -10.48 -1.51
N ASP A 112 -15.29 -11.64 -1.05
CA ASP A 112 -15.91 -12.39 0.05
C ASP A 112 -15.76 -11.62 1.37
N PRO A 113 -16.86 -11.14 1.98
CA PRO A 113 -16.80 -10.39 3.23
C PRO A 113 -16.14 -11.15 4.38
N LEU A 114 -16.23 -12.49 4.42
CA LEU A 114 -15.62 -13.32 5.45
C LEU A 114 -14.09 -13.32 5.32
N GLN A 115 -13.58 -13.39 4.09
CA GLN A 115 -12.14 -13.32 3.83
C GLN A 115 -11.57 -11.92 4.05
N ILE A 116 -12.34 -10.85 3.75
CA ILE A 116 -11.97 -9.48 4.11
C ILE A 116 -11.84 -9.36 5.63
N SER A 117 -12.85 -9.82 6.36
CA SER A 117 -12.85 -9.78 7.83
C SER A 117 -11.65 -10.54 8.42
N SER A 118 -11.34 -11.73 7.90
CA SER A 118 -10.16 -12.52 8.29
C SER A 118 -8.83 -11.81 8.01
N THR A 119 -8.74 -11.10 6.88
CA THR A 119 -7.57 -10.31 6.50
C THR A 119 -7.38 -9.13 7.46
N ILE A 120 -8.46 -8.40 7.79
CA ILE A 120 -8.44 -7.29 8.76
C ILE A 120 -8.08 -7.81 10.16
N GLN A 121 -8.62 -8.95 10.59
CA GLN A 121 -8.29 -9.54 11.88
C GLN A 121 -6.82 -9.95 11.97
N SER A 122 -6.25 -10.48 10.89
CA SER A 122 -4.83 -10.82 10.84
C SER A 122 -3.94 -9.58 10.92
N ALA A 123 -4.28 -8.50 10.20
CA ALA A 123 -3.59 -7.22 10.33
C ALA A 123 -3.73 -6.60 11.74
N SER A 124 -4.88 -6.75 12.39
CA SER A 124 -5.10 -6.32 13.78
C SER A 124 -4.13 -7.01 14.75
N ARG A 125 -3.87 -8.30 14.57
CA ARG A 125 -2.88 -9.03 15.37
C ARG A 125 -1.46 -8.50 15.16
N LEU A 126 -1.08 -8.18 13.92
CA LEU A 126 0.25 -7.67 13.58
C LEU A 126 0.48 -6.24 14.12
N THR A 127 -0.51 -5.36 13.97
CA THR A 127 -0.48 -3.98 14.50
C THR A 127 -0.50 -3.95 16.03
N LYS A 128 -1.21 -4.87 16.68
CA LYS A 128 -1.10 -5.08 18.13
C LYS A 128 0.31 -5.53 18.53
N GLY A 129 0.92 -6.48 17.80
CA GLY A 129 2.29 -6.92 18.08
C GLY A 129 3.31 -5.79 17.93
N TYR A 130 3.10 -4.90 16.96
CA TYR A 130 3.89 -3.67 16.79
C TYR A 130 3.78 -2.74 18.00
N LEU A 131 2.56 -2.50 18.50
CA LEU A 131 2.32 -1.71 19.71
C LEU A 131 3.00 -2.33 20.94
N GLU A 132 2.85 -3.64 21.14
CA GLU A 132 3.47 -4.35 22.26
C GLU A 132 5.00 -4.28 22.23
N ILE A 133 5.62 -4.29 21.04
CA ILE A 133 7.06 -4.07 20.90
C ILE A 133 7.44 -2.65 21.30
N ALA A 134 6.67 -1.65 20.86
CA ALA A 134 6.91 -0.25 21.19
C ALA A 134 6.90 -0.02 22.72
N HIS A 135 5.89 -0.55 23.41
CA HIS A 135 5.79 -0.48 24.88
C HIS A 135 7.00 -1.13 25.55
N LYS A 136 7.40 -2.34 25.14
CA LYS A 136 8.57 -3.04 25.70
C LYS A 136 9.87 -2.26 25.54
N ILE A 137 10.08 -1.61 24.40
CA ILE A 137 11.28 -0.78 24.18
C ILE A 137 11.26 0.42 25.13
N ASN A 138 10.10 1.07 25.27
CA ASN A 138 9.93 2.23 26.15
C ASN A 138 10.15 1.87 27.63
N GLU A 139 9.81 0.63 28.02
CA GLU A 139 10.08 0.06 29.34
C GLU A 139 11.54 -0.41 29.53
N GLY A 140 12.41 -0.26 28.52
CA GLY A 140 13.82 -0.64 28.59
C GLY A 140 14.09 -2.14 28.46
N MET A 141 13.13 -2.93 27.96
CA MET A 141 13.27 -4.39 27.84
C MET A 141 14.06 -4.80 26.58
N SER A 142 15.32 -5.23 26.79
CA SER A 142 16.25 -5.75 25.76
C SER A 142 15.71 -6.87 24.83
N PRO A 143 14.77 -7.76 25.22
CA PRO A 143 14.20 -8.79 24.33
C PRO A 143 13.45 -8.30 23.08
N ALA A 144 13.27 -6.98 22.90
CA ALA A 144 12.52 -6.39 21.78
C ALA A 144 13.05 -6.80 20.39
N ILE A 145 14.35 -7.01 20.22
CA ILE A 145 14.96 -7.28 18.89
C ILE A 145 14.49 -8.61 18.29
N LYS A 146 14.43 -9.68 19.10
CA LYS A 146 13.92 -10.98 18.61
C LYS A 146 12.43 -10.87 18.26
N GLY A 147 11.68 -10.08 19.03
CA GLY A 147 10.28 -9.78 18.75
C GLY A 147 10.10 -9.07 17.40
N ILE A 148 10.95 -8.08 17.10
CA ILE A 148 10.93 -7.34 15.83
C ILE A 148 11.17 -8.26 14.64
N LYS A 149 12.22 -9.10 14.69
CA LYS A 149 12.53 -10.01 13.58
C LYS A 149 11.36 -10.97 13.30
N ASN A 150 10.80 -11.56 14.34
CA ASN A 150 9.64 -12.45 14.22
C ASN A 150 8.42 -11.73 13.64
N LEU A 151 8.14 -10.50 14.11
CA LEU A 151 7.03 -9.72 13.59
C LEU A 151 7.22 -9.36 12.11
N VAL A 152 8.44 -9.00 11.70
CA VAL A 152 8.78 -8.74 10.29
C VAL A 152 8.52 -9.98 9.43
N GLU A 153 8.96 -11.17 9.86
CA GLU A 153 8.73 -12.43 9.13
C GLU A 153 7.22 -12.77 9.03
N GLN A 154 6.46 -12.51 10.10
CA GLN A 154 5.00 -12.69 10.08
C GLN A 154 4.31 -11.72 9.12
N ILE A 155 4.74 -10.46 9.07
CA ILE A 155 4.21 -9.45 8.13
C ILE A 155 4.54 -9.86 6.69
N GLU A 156 5.77 -10.29 6.42
CA GLU A 156 6.17 -10.76 5.08
C GLU A 156 5.39 -11.98 4.63
N THR A 157 5.09 -12.89 5.55
CA THR A 157 4.20 -14.03 5.30
C THR A 157 2.80 -13.54 5.00
N PHE A 158 2.26 -12.64 5.83
CA PHE A 158 0.93 -12.06 5.65
C PHE A 158 0.75 -11.42 4.27
N PHE A 159 1.73 -10.65 3.79
CA PHE A 159 1.69 -10.06 2.45
C PHE A 159 1.59 -11.09 1.32
N LYS A 160 2.16 -12.28 1.50
CA LYS A 160 2.20 -13.32 0.46
C LYS A 160 1.02 -14.29 0.55
N THR A 161 0.58 -14.61 1.76
CA THR A 161 -0.32 -15.75 2.00
C THR A 161 -1.75 -15.34 2.33
N ALA A 162 -2.00 -14.12 2.80
CA ALA A 162 -3.37 -13.66 3.01
C ALA A 162 -3.97 -13.24 1.65
N PRO A 163 -5.03 -13.91 1.14
CA PRO A 163 -5.49 -13.73 -0.24
C PRO A 163 -5.74 -12.27 -0.60
N TYR A 164 -6.52 -11.54 0.21
CA TYR A 164 -6.85 -10.15 -0.07
C TYR A 164 -5.76 -9.15 0.25
N MET A 165 -4.78 -9.52 1.08
CA MET A 165 -3.59 -8.70 1.22
C MET A 165 -2.71 -8.81 -0.04
N SER A 166 -2.43 -10.04 -0.48
CA SER A 166 -1.65 -10.29 -1.70
C SER A 166 -2.32 -9.66 -2.93
N GLN A 167 -3.64 -9.79 -3.01
CA GLN A 167 -4.43 -9.15 -4.05
C GLN A 167 -4.35 -7.62 -3.97
N ALA A 168 -4.52 -7.00 -2.80
CA ALA A 168 -4.38 -5.55 -2.66
C ALA A 168 -2.96 -5.06 -3.01
N VAL A 169 -1.91 -5.82 -2.69
CA VAL A 169 -0.52 -5.53 -3.10
C VAL A 169 -0.40 -5.56 -4.61
N TYR A 170 -0.92 -6.60 -5.26
CA TYR A 170 -0.91 -6.73 -6.71
C TYR A 170 -1.67 -5.59 -7.39
N GLU A 171 -2.90 -5.32 -6.97
CA GLU A 171 -3.75 -4.30 -7.58
C GLU A 171 -3.16 -2.88 -7.42
N ASN A 172 -2.63 -2.53 -6.23
CA ASN A 172 -1.91 -1.26 -6.04
C ASN A 172 -0.68 -1.14 -6.95
N SER A 173 -0.01 -2.26 -7.27
CA SER A 173 1.15 -2.22 -8.18
C SER A 173 0.78 -1.99 -9.64
N GLN A 174 -0.51 -2.10 -10.00
CA GLN A 174 -1.01 -1.78 -11.35
C GLN A 174 -1.31 -0.30 -11.52
N ILE A 175 -1.46 0.45 -10.43
CA ILE A 175 -1.75 1.89 -10.46
C ILE A 175 -0.51 2.64 -10.96
N PRO A 176 -0.59 3.31 -12.12
CA PRO A 176 0.53 4.07 -12.67
C PRO A 176 0.92 5.21 -11.72
N TYR A 177 2.22 5.39 -11.49
CA TYR A 177 2.72 6.59 -10.82
C TYR A 177 2.73 7.73 -11.85
N VAL A 178 1.64 8.51 -11.90
CA VAL A 178 1.50 9.64 -12.83
C VAL A 178 0.95 10.82 -12.04
N ASP A 179 1.65 11.95 -12.08
CA ASP A 179 1.03 13.24 -11.81
C ASP A 179 0.14 13.57 -13.01
N TRP A 180 -1.11 13.12 -12.95
CA TRP A 180 -2.13 13.51 -13.91
C TRP A 180 -2.66 14.94 -13.62
N ASP A 181 -2.27 15.51 -12.48
CA ASP A 181 -2.73 16.80 -11.94
C ASP A 181 -2.01 18.04 -12.52
N GLU A 182 -1.20 17.89 -13.57
CA GLU A 182 -0.55 19.04 -14.24
C GLU A 182 -1.53 19.98 -15.00
N ASN A 183 -2.85 19.84 -14.83
CA ASN A 183 -3.83 20.64 -15.56
C ASN A 183 -4.83 21.48 -14.74
N HIS A 184 -4.67 21.58 -13.42
CA HIS A 184 -5.48 22.50 -12.59
C HIS A 184 -4.63 23.37 -11.66
N GLY A 185 -3.91 24.34 -12.25
CA GLY A 185 -3.12 25.31 -11.47
C GLY A 185 -2.65 26.54 -12.25
N GLY A 186 -3.39 26.99 -13.25
CA GLY A 186 -3.25 28.35 -13.76
C GLY A 186 -4.05 29.31 -12.90
N SER A 187 -3.38 30.07 -12.03
CA SER A 187 -3.77 31.39 -11.51
C SER A 187 -2.57 32.04 -10.82
#